data_AF-A0A389MYY9-F1
#
_entry.id   AF-A0A389MYY9-F1
#
_cell.length_a   1.000
_cell.length_b   1.000
_cell.length_c   1.000
_cell.angle_alpha   90.00
_cell.angle_beta   90.00
_cell.angle_gamma   90.00
#
_symmetry.space_group_name_H-M   'P 1'
#
loop_
_entity.id
_entity.type
_entity.pdbx_description
1 polymer ?
#
loop_
_entity_poly.entity_id
_entity_poly.type
_entity_poly.pdbx_seq_one_letter_code
_entity_poly.pdbx_strand_id
1 'polypeptide(L)' 'MRGLQDRLAGIPEAQRIALMMVGAEGYTYEEAAEVLKCKVGTVKSRVSRARAYLSEVLGLGDAASTDALA' A
#
# COMPACT_ATOMS: atom_id res chain seq x y z
N MET A 1 8.58 -20.99 -0.32
CA MET A 1 8.10 -19.62 -0.57
C MET A 1 7.85 -18.92 0.77
N ARG A 2 8.87 -18.31 1.41
CA ARG A 2 8.68 -17.63 2.71
C ARG A 2 9.02 -16.12 2.70
N GLY A 3 9.80 -15.66 1.71
CA GLY A 3 10.28 -14.27 1.69
C GLY A 3 9.21 -13.18 1.63
N LEU A 4 8.10 -13.37 0.89
CA LEU A 4 7.08 -12.33 0.75
C LEU A 4 6.27 -12.11 2.04
N GLN A 5 5.93 -13.19 2.76
CA GLN A 5 5.17 -13.10 4.01
C GLN A 5 5.97 -12.35 5.10
N ASP A 6 7.27 -12.64 5.21
CA ASP A 6 8.15 -11.98 6.18
C ASP A 6 8.29 -10.47 5.88
N ARG A 7 8.32 -10.10 4.61
CA ARG A 7 8.35 -8.70 4.18
C ARG A 7 7.03 -7.99 4.45
N LEU A 8 5.92 -8.64 4.13
CA LEU A 8 4.60 -8.10 4.50
C LEU A 8 4.49 -7.90 6.01
N ALA A 9 5.07 -8.80 6.83
CA ALA A 9 5.08 -8.69 8.29
C ALA A 9 5.76 -7.39 8.79
N GLY A 10 6.77 -6.90 8.09
CA GLY A 10 7.48 -5.65 8.41
C GLY A 10 6.67 -4.36 8.17
N ILE A 11 5.54 -4.43 7.46
CA ILE A 11 4.64 -3.30 7.27
C ILE A 11 3.80 -3.08 8.54
N PRO A 12 3.66 -1.85 9.06
CA PRO A 12 2.73 -1.56 10.15
C PRO A 12 1.31 -2.01 9.80
N GLU A 13 0.61 -2.62 10.76
CA GLU A 13 -0.67 -3.30 10.51
C GLU A 13 -1.69 -2.43 9.77
N ALA A 14 -1.87 -1.17 10.21
CA ALA A 14 -2.79 -0.24 9.56
C ALA A 14 -2.43 0.06 8.10
N GLN A 15 -1.15 0.03 7.74
CA GLN A 15 -0.67 0.23 6.37
C GLN A 15 -0.87 -1.04 5.53
N ARG A 16 -0.60 -2.21 6.13
CA ARG A 16 -0.80 -3.53 5.50
C ARG A 16 -2.26 -3.77 5.18
N ILE A 17 -3.18 -3.51 6.11
CA ILE A 17 -4.63 -3.66 5.87
C ILE A 17 -5.07 -2.74 4.73
N ALA A 18 -4.70 -1.45 4.76
CA ALA A 18 -5.05 -0.52 3.69
C ALA A 18 -4.48 -0.95 2.33
N LEU A 19 -3.25 -1.49 2.31
CA LEU A 19 -2.63 -2.02 1.08
C LEU A 19 -3.39 -3.25 0.55
N MET A 20 -3.81 -4.17 1.41
CA MET A 20 -4.56 -5.37 0.99
C MET A 20 -5.93 -5.01 0.43
N MET A 21 -6.68 -4.14 1.13
CA MET A 21 -8.00 -3.70 0.67
C MET A 21 -7.93 -3.07 -0.74
N VAL A 22 -7.00 -2.12 -0.94
CA VAL A 22 -6.90 -1.41 -2.22
C VAL A 22 -6.19 -2.25 -3.30
N GLY A 23 -5.11 -2.92 -2.94
CA GLY A 23 -4.21 -3.58 -3.89
C GLY A 23 -4.55 -5.02 -4.22
N ALA A 24 -5.17 -5.76 -3.29
CA ALA A 24 -5.52 -7.16 -3.48
C ALA A 24 -7.04 -7.37 -3.62
N GLU A 25 -7.83 -6.67 -2.81
CA GLU A 25 -9.30 -6.81 -2.81
C GLU A 25 -9.99 -5.85 -3.79
N GLY A 26 -9.28 -4.83 -4.27
CA GLY A 26 -9.78 -3.91 -5.32
C GLY A 26 -10.71 -2.80 -4.81
N TYR A 27 -10.72 -2.53 -3.51
CA TYR A 27 -11.46 -1.40 -2.93
C TYR A 27 -10.93 -0.07 -3.48
N THR A 28 -11.83 0.88 -3.69
CA THR A 28 -11.46 2.28 -3.86
C THR A 28 -10.89 2.85 -2.55
N TYR A 29 -10.19 3.99 -2.63
CA TYR A 29 -9.67 4.65 -1.42
C TYR A 29 -10.80 5.13 -0.50
N GLU A 30 -11.94 5.50 -1.09
CA GLU A 30 -13.16 5.94 -0.44
C GLU A 30 -13.82 4.79 0.34
N GLU A 31 -14.07 3.65 -0.29
CA GLU A 31 -14.66 2.48 0.38
C GLU A 31 -13.75 1.96 1.52
N ALA A 32 -12.44 1.91 1.28
CA ALA A 32 -11.48 1.54 2.32
C ALA A 32 -11.47 2.54 3.49
N ALA A 33 -11.68 3.83 3.23
CA ALA A 33 -11.73 4.85 4.29
C ALA A 33 -12.98 4.71 5.16
N GLU A 34 -14.12 4.35 4.55
CA GLU A 34 -15.37 4.07 5.26
C GLU A 34 -15.23 2.85 6.17
N VAL A 35 -14.70 1.73 5.65
CA VAL A 35 -14.47 0.51 6.43
C VAL A 35 -13.50 0.73 7.58
N LEU A 36 -12.39 1.43 7.32
CA LEU A 36 -11.34 1.71 8.30
C LEU A 36 -11.67 2.90 9.22
N LYS A 37 -12.82 3.54 9.02
CA LYS A 37 -13.31 4.69 9.80
C LYS A 37 -12.26 5.80 9.91
N CYS A 38 -11.63 6.16 8.79
CA CYS A 38 -10.62 7.21 8.74
C CYS A 38 -10.80 8.10 7.50
N LYS A 39 -9.95 9.13 7.35
CA LYS A 39 -9.99 10.01 6.18
C LYS A 39 -9.41 9.29 4.95
N VAL A 40 -9.94 9.57 3.76
CA VAL A 40 -9.40 9.06 2.48
C VAL A 40 -7.89 9.34 2.34
N GLY A 41 -7.43 10.53 2.73
CA GLY A 41 -5.99 10.86 2.74
C GLY A 41 -5.14 9.99 3.69
N THR A 42 -5.73 9.48 4.77
CA THR A 42 -5.08 8.51 5.67
C THR A 42 -4.90 7.17 4.97
N VAL A 43 -5.90 6.69 4.21
CA VAL A 43 -5.78 5.47 3.41
C VAL A 43 -4.71 5.63 2.34
N LYS A 44 -4.74 6.73 1.57
CA LYS A 44 -3.74 7.02 0.52
C LYS A 44 -2.31 7.02 1.08
N SER A 45 -2.08 7.72 2.20
CA SER A 45 -0.75 7.74 2.84
C SER A 45 -0.33 6.39 3.42
N ARG A 46 -1.25 5.59 3.96
CA ARG A 46 -0.98 4.22 4.41
C ARG A 46 -0.55 3.32 3.26
N VAL A 47 -1.28 3.35 2.14
CA VAL A 47 -0.96 2.55 0.94
C VAL A 47 0.37 2.99 0.34
N SER A 48 0.61 4.29 0.19
CA SER A 48 1.86 4.84 -0.33
C SER A 48 3.07 4.37 0.47
N ARG A 49 3.03 4.47 1.80
CA ARG A 49 4.13 4.01 2.68
C ARG A 49 4.33 2.50 2.63
N ALA A 50 3.25 1.72 2.59
CA ALA A 50 3.33 0.27 2.45
C ALA A 50 4.01 -0.15 1.13
N ARG A 51 3.66 0.52 0.02
CA ARG A 51 4.28 0.31 -1.29
C ARG A 51 5.75 0.71 -1.28
N ALA A 52 6.08 1.88 -0.73
CA ALA A 52 7.46 2.35 -0.63
C ALA A 52 8.34 1.36 0.14
N TYR A 53 7.86 0.89 1.30
CA TYR A 53 8.54 -0.15 2.07
C TYR A 53 8.73 -1.42 1.25
N LEU A 54 7.69 -1.92 0.57
CA LEU A 54 7.79 -3.13 -0.24
C LEU A 54 8.76 -2.97 -1.40
N SER A 55 8.72 -1.84 -2.09
CA SER A 55 9.63 -1.53 -3.19
C SER A 55 11.09 -1.52 -2.71
N GLU A 56 11.36 -0.90 -1.57
CA GLU A 56 12.68 -0.87 -0.96
C GLU A 56 13.18 -2.29 -0.62
N VAL A 57 12.40 -3.06 0.14
CA VAL A 57 12.86 -4.39 0.56
C VAL A 57 12.98 -5.34 -0.63
N LEU A 58 12.09 -5.24 -1.63
CA LEU A 58 12.11 -6.05 -2.87
C LEU A 58 13.17 -5.60 -3.88
N GLY A 59 13.86 -4.49 -3.62
CA GLY A 59 14.84 -3.95 -4.56
C GLY A 59 14.18 -3.49 -5.86
N LEU A 60 12.89 -3.14 -5.83
CA LEU A 60 12.11 -2.65 -6.97
C LEU A 60 12.27 -1.12 -7.13
N GLY A 61 13.45 -0.59 -6.81
CA GLY A 61 13.74 0.84 -6.82
C GLY A 61 13.43 1.50 -8.16
N ASP A 62 12.53 2.49 -8.08
CA ASP A 62 12.03 3.45 -9.07
C ASP A 62 11.27 2.93 -10.31
N ALA A 63 10.05 2.44 -10.08
CA ALA A 63 8.98 2.42 -11.09
C ALA A 63 7.94 3.54 -10.85
N ALA A 64 8.30 4.61 -10.13
CA ALA A 64 7.40 5.72 -9.80
C ALA A 64 7.65 6.99 -10.65
N SER A 65 8.44 6.88 -11.71
CA SER A 65 8.53 7.88 -12.77
C SER A 65 7.59 7.53 -13.94
N THR A 66 6.27 7.45 -13.67
CA THR A 66 5.25 7.52 -14.72
C THR A 66 4.24 8.60 -14.36
N ASP A 67 4.71 9.83 -14.32
CA ASP A 67 3.87 11.02 -14.49
C ASP A 67 4.43 11.81 -15.69
N ALA A 68 4.12 11.32 -16.89
CA ALA A 68 4.41 11.99 -18.16
C ALA A 68 3.47 11.47 -19.28
N LEU A 69 2.18 11.33 -18.96
CA LEU A 69 1.10 11.28 -19.95
C LEU A 69 0.07 12.34 -19.57
N ALA A 70 0.48 13.60 -19.76
CA ALA A 70 -0.38 14.74 -19.99
C ALA A 70 0.23 15.55 -21.14
#